data_AF-A0A952US50-F1
#
_entry.id   AF-A0A952US50-F1
#
_cell.length_a   1.000
_cell.length_b   1.000
_cell.length_c   1.000
_cell.angle_alpha   90.00
_cell.angle_beta   90.00
_cell.angle_gamma   90.00
#
_symmetry.space_group_name_H-M   'P 1'
#
loop_
_entity.id
_entity.type
_entity.pdbx_description
1 polymer ?
#
loop_
_entity_poly.entity_id
_entity_poly.type
_entity_poly.pdbx_seq_one_letter_code
_entity_poly.pdbx_strand_id
1 'polypeptide(L)'
;MYQSATGGNLATSEQTVDNKAMLGVLGFFVGAALSLGIGLFWTVGAIGLWTNSIGLLGSLRLEGIWRTLYFAYPFVVLACLVIGTVLFVAKRHLEAAAIAILPVLGVPLFYFALVLLR
;
A
#
# COMPACT_ATOMS: atom_id res chain seq x y z
N MET A 1 42.88 -43.50 30.57
CA MET A 1 42.93 -42.76 29.29
C MET A 1 41.56 -42.12 29.09
N TYR A 2 41.41 -40.85 29.46
CA TYR A 2 40.16 -40.12 29.29
C TYR A 2 40.13 -39.54 27.87
N GLN A 3 39.21 -40.04 27.06
CA GLN A 3 38.93 -39.56 25.73
C GLN A 3 38.25 -38.19 25.86
N SER A 4 38.97 -37.14 25.52
CA SER A 4 38.48 -35.77 25.51
C SER A 4 37.31 -35.67 24.54
N ALA A 5 36.16 -35.20 25.05
CA ALA A 5 35.04 -34.75 24.26
C ALA A 5 35.54 -33.69 23.27
N THR A 6 35.64 -34.08 22.01
CA THR A 6 35.83 -33.17 20.90
C THR A 6 34.64 -32.22 20.92
N GLY A 7 34.91 -30.98 21.30
CA GLY A 7 33.96 -29.88 21.24
C GLY A 7 33.39 -29.85 19.83
N GLY A 8 32.15 -30.31 19.72
CA GLY A 8 31.33 -30.02 18.56
C GLY A 8 31.29 -28.51 18.47
N ASN A 9 32.02 -27.98 17.50
CA ASN A 9 31.75 -26.67 16.94
C ASN A 9 30.32 -26.75 16.43
N LEU A 10 29.36 -26.52 17.34
CA LEU A 10 28.06 -26.00 17.00
C LEU A 10 28.37 -24.66 16.38
N ALA A 11 28.68 -24.68 15.08
CA ALA A 11 28.51 -23.55 14.22
C ALA A 11 27.07 -23.12 14.48
N THR A 12 26.90 -22.13 15.35
CA THR A 12 25.75 -21.26 15.36
C THR A 12 25.68 -20.78 13.94
N SER A 13 24.89 -21.48 13.13
CA SER A 13 24.44 -21.00 11.83
C SER A 13 23.79 -19.67 12.16
N GLU A 14 24.57 -18.60 12.02
CA GLU A 14 24.12 -17.23 12.15
C GLU A 14 23.07 -17.11 11.06
N GLN A 15 21.82 -17.43 11.43
CA GLN A 15 20.66 -17.36 10.58
C GLN A 15 20.41 -15.86 10.42
N THR A 16 21.21 -15.26 9.56
CA THR A 16 21.14 -13.85 9.20
C THR A 16 19.78 -13.66 8.55
N VAL A 17 18.82 -13.22 9.35
CA VAL A 17 17.47 -12.93 8.90
C VAL A 17 17.61 -11.91 7.77
N ASP A 18 17.12 -12.26 6.58
CA ASP A 18 17.09 -11.34 5.46
C ASP A 18 16.06 -10.24 5.74
N ASN A 19 16.54 -9.20 6.43
CA ASN A 19 15.74 -8.06 6.85
C ASN A 19 15.09 -7.36 5.66
N LYS A 20 15.68 -7.42 4.46
CA LYS A 20 15.12 -6.78 3.26
C LYS A 20 13.90 -7.55 2.75
N ALA A 21 14.00 -8.87 2.68
CA ALA A 21 12.87 -9.72 2.30
C ALA A 21 11.73 -9.59 3.33
N MET A 22 12.06 -9.63 4.62
CA MET A 22 11.08 -9.47 5.69
C MET A 22 10.39 -8.10 5.65
N LEU A 23 11.15 -7.01 5.45
CA LEU A 23 10.60 -5.66 5.31
C LEU A 23 9.71 -5.54 4.06
N GLY A 24 10.10 -6.13 2.93
CA GLY A 24 9.30 -6.13 1.71
C GLY A 24 7.97 -6.87 1.89
N VAL A 25 7.97 -8.02 2.56
CA VAL A 25 6.75 -8.78 2.84
C VAL A 25 5.81 -8.00 3.77
N LEU A 26 6.33 -7.49 4.89
CA LEU A 26 5.55 -6.68 5.82
C LEU A 26 5.03 -5.40 5.15
N GLY A 27 5.89 -4.71 4.41
CA GLY A 27 5.54 -3.49 3.68
C GLY A 27 4.44 -3.72 2.65
N PHE A 28 4.46 -4.85 1.94
CA PHE A 28 3.39 -5.22 1.01
C PHE A 28 2.05 -5.41 1.72
N PHE A 29 1.98 -6.21 2.78
CA PHE A 29 0.71 -6.47 3.48
C PHE A 29 0.17 -5.22 4.17
N VAL A 30 1.03 -4.45 4.84
CA VAL A 30 0.63 -3.19 5.48
C VAL A 30 0.17 -2.18 4.42
N GLY A 31 0.93 -2.02 3.34
CA GLY A 31 0.58 -1.15 2.23
C GLY A 31 -0.74 -1.55 1.58
N ALA A 32 -0.94 -2.84 1.33
CA ALA A 32 -2.18 -3.36 0.75
C ALA A 32 -3.39 -3.14 1.67
N ALA A 33 -3.24 -3.40 2.97
CA ALA A 33 -4.31 -3.19 3.95
C ALA A 33 -4.70 -1.70 4.05
N LEU A 34 -3.72 -0.80 4.12
CA LEU A 34 -3.97 0.64 4.13
C LEU A 34 -4.61 1.12 2.83
N SER A 35 -4.10 0.68 1.68
CA SER A 35 -4.64 1.02 0.37
C SER A 35 -6.09 0.54 0.19
N LEU A 36 -6.42 -0.66 0.66
CA LEU A 36 -7.80 -1.16 0.69
C LEU A 36 -8.69 -0.34 1.62
N GLY A 37 -8.24 -0.04 2.85
CA GLY A 37 -8.99 0.79 3.79
C GLY A 37 -9.32 2.16 3.23
N ILE A 38 -8.33 2.82 2.62
CA ILE A 38 -8.51 4.08 1.93
C ILE A 38 -9.43 3.93 0.71
N GLY A 39 -9.25 2.88 -0.10
CA GLY A 39 -10.09 2.60 -1.27
C GLY A 39 -11.57 2.41 -0.90
N LEU A 40 -11.85 1.72 0.21
CA LEU A 40 -13.21 1.56 0.74
C LEU A 40 -13.79 2.91 1.18
N PHE A 41 -13.05 3.69 1.96
CA PHE A 41 -13.45 5.04 2.34
C PHE A 41 -13.77 5.91 1.11
N TRP A 42 -12.90 5.86 0.09
CA TRP A 42 -13.07 6.62 -1.14
C TRP A 42 -14.30 6.17 -1.94
N THR A 43 -14.56 4.87 -1.97
CA THR A 43 -15.74 4.29 -2.63
C THR A 43 -17.02 4.74 -1.96
N VAL A 44 -17.07 4.75 -0.62
CA VAL A 44 -18.22 5.29 0.13
C VAL A 44 -18.43 6.77 -0.19
N GLY A 45 -17.36 7.56 -0.26
CA GLY A 45 -17.45 8.96 -0.66
C GLY A 45 -17.93 9.16 -2.10
N ALA A 46 -17.49 8.30 -3.03
CA ALA A 46 -17.94 8.31 -4.43
C ALA A 46 -19.43 7.98 -4.56
N ILE A 47 -19.91 6.99 -3.79
CA ILE A 47 -21.33 6.66 -3.72
C ILE A 47 -22.11 7.83 -3.12
N GLY A 48 -21.62 8.45 -2.04
CA GLY A 48 -22.26 9.62 -1.42
C GLY A 48 -22.37 10.83 -2.36
N LEU A 49 -21.36 11.06 -3.21
CA LEU A 49 -21.41 12.07 -4.26
C LEU A 49 -22.46 11.73 -5.33
N TRP A 50 -22.66 10.45 -5.64
CA TRP A 50 -23.64 10.03 -6.63
C TRP A 50 -25.09 10.12 -6.09
N THR A 51 -25.31 9.79 -4.82
CA THR A 51 -26.63 9.82 -4.19
C THR A 51 -27.06 11.21 -3.70
N ASN A 52 -26.25 12.25 -3.94
CA ASN A 52 -26.42 13.60 -3.38
C ASN A 52 -26.51 13.62 -1.84
N SER A 53 -26.07 12.56 -1.16
CA SER A 53 -26.00 12.48 0.30
C SER A 53 -24.60 12.90 0.75
N ILE A 54 -24.23 14.11 0.34
CA ILE A 54 -22.86 14.61 0.40
C ILE A 54 -22.69 15.38 1.71
N GLY A 55 -22.12 14.73 2.73
CA GLY A 55 -21.75 15.40 3.98
C GLY A 55 -20.63 16.44 3.76
N LEU A 56 -19.55 16.39 4.55
CA LEU A 56 -18.43 17.33 4.42
C LEU A 56 -17.78 17.35 3.00
N LEU A 57 -17.89 16.26 2.24
CA LEU A 57 -17.42 16.17 0.85
C LEU A 57 -18.13 17.16 -0.12
N GLY A 58 -19.34 17.61 0.20
CA GLY A 58 -20.09 18.56 -0.63
C GLY A 58 -19.44 19.94 -0.65
N SER A 59 -18.73 20.29 0.43
CA SER A 59 -17.99 21.54 0.52
C SER A 59 -16.75 21.57 -0.40
N LEU A 60 -16.22 20.40 -0.77
CA LEU A 60 -15.08 20.29 -1.67
C LEU A 60 -15.43 20.63 -3.13
N ARG A 61 -16.69 20.89 -3.51
CA ARG A 61 -17.15 21.21 -4.89
C ARG A 61 -16.26 20.58 -5.98
N LEU A 62 -16.19 19.25 -5.98
CA LEU A 62 -15.41 18.50 -6.97
C LEU A 62 -16.07 18.67 -8.34
N GLU A 63 -15.55 19.61 -9.13
CA GLU A 63 -16.02 19.94 -10.48
C GLU A 63 -14.95 19.57 -11.54
N GLY A 64 -15.39 19.31 -12.76
CA GLY A 64 -14.50 19.01 -13.90
C GLY A 64 -13.55 17.83 -13.66
N ILE A 65 -12.25 18.07 -13.89
CA ILE A 65 -11.21 17.03 -13.84
C ILE A 65 -11.01 16.42 -12.45
N TRP A 66 -11.23 17.21 -11.39
CA TRP A 66 -11.10 16.75 -10.01
C TRP A 66 -12.13 15.69 -9.64
N ARG A 67 -13.34 15.84 -10.17
CA ARG A 67 -14.39 14.83 -10.03
C ARG A 67 -13.99 13.54 -10.72
N THR A 68 -13.50 13.61 -11.96
CA THR A 68 -13.04 12.43 -12.71
C THR A 68 -11.89 11.73 -11.99
N LEU A 69 -10.89 12.47 -11.50
CA LEU A 69 -9.79 11.91 -10.71
C LEU A 69 -10.27 11.25 -9.42
N TYR A 70 -11.24 11.86 -8.73
CA TYR A 70 -11.84 11.28 -7.54
C TYR A 70 -12.52 9.94 -7.85
N PHE A 71 -13.30 9.83 -8.93
CA PHE A 71 -13.93 8.57 -9.33
C PHE A 71 -12.92 7.55 -9.89
N ALA A 72 -11.79 7.99 -10.43
CA ALA A 72 -10.75 7.11 -10.93
C ALA A 72 -9.96 6.41 -9.79
N TYR A 73 -9.93 7.00 -8.61
CA TYR A 73 -9.07 6.55 -7.51
C TYR A 73 -9.28 5.08 -7.08
N PRO A 74 -10.51 4.54 -6.93
CA PRO A 74 -10.69 3.12 -6.62
C PRO A 74 -10.07 2.18 -7.67
N PHE A 75 -10.11 2.56 -8.94
CA PHE A 75 -9.48 1.79 -10.02
C PHE A 75 -7.94 1.84 -9.92
N VAL A 76 -7.37 2.98 -9.51
CA VAL A 76 -5.93 3.12 -9.25
C VAL A 76 -5.49 2.23 -8.10
N VAL A 77 -6.27 2.20 -7.00
CA VAL A 77 -6.02 1.28 -5.87
C VAL A 77 -5.99 -0.16 -6.36
N LEU A 78 -7.01 -0.59 -7.11
CA LEU A 78 -7.09 -1.96 -7.64
C LEU A 78 -5.91 -2.27 -8.57
N ALA A 79 -5.56 -1.36 -9.48
CA ALA A 79 -4.42 -1.54 -10.37
C ALA A 79 -3.11 -1.70 -9.59
N CYS A 80 -2.87 -0.87 -8.56
CA CYS A 80 -1.69 -0.98 -7.71
C CYS A 80 -1.65 -2.31 -6.97
N LEU A 81 -2.78 -2.77 -6.42
CA LEU A 81 -2.83 -4.07 -5.73
C LEU A 81 -2.56 -5.23 -6.69
N VAL A 82 -3.16 -5.24 -7.87
CA VAL A 82 -2.92 -6.28 -8.89
C VAL A 82 -1.46 -6.31 -9.31
N ILE A 83 -0.88 -5.15 -9.65
CA ILE A 83 0.54 -5.05 -10.03
C ILE A 83 1.44 -5.46 -8.87
N GLY A 84 1.14 -5.01 -7.65
CA GLY A 84 1.86 -5.37 -6.43
C GLY A 84 1.84 -6.89 -6.18
N THR A 85 0.69 -7.54 -6.33
CA THR A 85 0.56 -9.00 -6.22
C THR A 85 1.39 -9.72 -7.29
N VAL A 86 1.37 -9.26 -8.55
CA VAL A 86 2.20 -9.84 -9.61
C VAL A 86 3.69 -9.73 -9.26
N LEU A 87 4.15 -8.57 -8.80
CA LEU A 87 5.53 -8.36 -8.36
C LEU A 87 5.89 -9.23 -7.14
N PHE A 88 4.95 -9.39 -6.21
CA PHE A 88 5.14 -10.23 -5.02
C PHE A 88 5.33 -11.70 -5.40
N VAL A 89 4.51 -12.22 -6.32
CA VAL A 89 4.65 -13.60 -6.86
C VAL A 89 5.96 -13.75 -7.64
N ALA A 90 6.41 -12.70 -8.35
CA ALA A 90 7.71 -12.65 -9.00
C ALA A 90 8.91 -12.51 -8.03
N LYS A 91 8.68 -12.61 -6.70
CA LYS A 91 9.69 -12.49 -5.64
C LYS A 91 10.37 -11.10 -5.56
N ARG A 92 9.78 -10.07 -6.17
CA ARG A 92 10.25 -8.68 -6.12
C ARG A 92 9.59 -7.94 -4.94
N HIS A 93 9.80 -8.45 -3.72
CA HIS A 93 9.05 -8.03 -2.52
C HIS A 93 9.15 -6.55 -2.19
N LEU A 94 10.32 -5.93 -2.36
CA LEU A 94 10.52 -4.50 -2.07
C LEU A 94 9.73 -3.61 -3.03
N GLU A 95 9.72 -3.96 -4.32
CA GLU A 95 8.94 -3.23 -5.32
C GLU A 95 7.45 -3.47 -5.16
N ALA A 96 7.04 -4.69 -4.83
CA ALA A 96 5.66 -4.99 -4.48
C ALA A 96 5.17 -4.10 -3.32
N ALA A 97 5.99 -3.94 -2.28
CA ALA A 97 5.69 -3.03 -1.17
C ALA A 97 5.59 -1.57 -1.62
N ALA A 98 6.50 -1.10 -2.46
CA ALA A 98 6.49 0.26 -3.00
C ALA A 98 5.23 0.55 -3.84
N ILE A 99 4.78 -0.40 -4.65
CA ILE A 99 3.55 -0.27 -5.43
C ILE A 99 2.32 -0.35 -4.52
N ALA A 100 2.31 -1.24 -3.53
CA ALA A 100 1.17 -1.40 -2.62
C ALA A 100 0.91 -0.16 -1.76
N ILE A 101 1.94 0.62 -1.43
CA ILE A 101 1.80 1.86 -0.64
C ILE A 101 1.50 3.09 -1.51
N LEU A 102 1.66 2.99 -2.83
CA LEU A 102 1.47 4.11 -3.76
C LEU A 102 0.11 4.81 -3.62
N PRO A 103 -1.03 4.11 -3.49
CA PRO A 103 -2.33 4.76 -3.30
C PRO A 103 -2.40 5.57 -2.00
N VAL A 104 -1.80 5.07 -0.92
CA VAL A 104 -1.73 5.77 0.38
C VAL A 104 -1.08 7.14 0.22
N LEU A 105 0.01 7.22 -0.56
CA LEU A 105 0.69 8.48 -0.87
C LEU A 105 -0.09 9.33 -1.89
N GLY A 106 -0.85 8.69 -2.76
CA GLY A 106 -1.72 9.37 -3.73
C GLY A 106 -2.80 10.25 -3.09
N VAL A 107 -3.31 9.88 -1.91
CA VAL A 107 -4.33 10.67 -1.20
C VAL A 107 -3.86 12.06 -0.79
N PRO A 108 -2.80 12.23 0.02
CA PRO A 108 -2.32 13.55 0.40
C PRO A 108 -1.87 14.34 -0.83
N LEU A 109 -1.27 13.69 -1.82
CA LEU A 109 -0.90 14.34 -3.09
C LEU A 109 -2.12 14.87 -3.84
N PHE A 110 -3.19 14.09 -3.95
CA PHE A 110 -4.45 14.53 -4.53
C PHE A 110 -5.02 15.73 -3.78
N TYR A 111 -5.02 15.68 -2.45
CA TYR A 111 -5.51 16.79 -1.63
C TYR A 111 -4.69 18.06 -1.79
N PHE A 112 -3.36 17.95 -1.77
CA PHE A 112 -2.48 19.10 -2.01
C PHE A 112 -2.66 19.68 -3.41
N ALA A 113 -2.76 18.81 -4.43
CA ALA A 113 -3.02 19.25 -5.79
C ALA A 113 -4.38 19.98 -5.89
N LEU A 114 -5.41 19.44 -5.24
CA LEU A 114 -6.74 20.06 -5.19
C LEU A 114 -6.72 21.43 -4.50
N VAL A 115 -5.91 21.62 -3.46
CA VAL A 115 -5.83 22.89 -2.72
C VAL A 115 -4.96 23.93 -3.45
N LEU A 116 -3.89 23.51 -4.12
CA LEU A 116 -2.92 24.42 -4.76
C LEU A 116 -3.32 24.83 -6.18
N LEU A 117 -4.01 23.95 -6.92
CA LEU A 117 -4.30 24.13 -8.35
C LEU A 117 -5.78 24.47 -8.63
N ARG A 118 -6.56 24.66 -7.58
CA ARG A 118 -7.96 25.10 -7.65
C ARG A 118 -8.05 26.57 -7.28
#